data_AF-A0A2G1BP61-F1
#
_entry.id   AF-A0A2G1BP61-F1
#
_cell.length_a   1.000
_cell.length_b   1.000
_cell.length_c   1.000
_cell.angle_alpha   90.00
_cell.angle_beta   90.00
_cell.angle_gamma   90.00
#
_symmetry.space_group_name_H-M   'P 1'
#
loop_
_entity.id
_entity.type
_entity.pdbx_description
1 polymer ?
#
loop_
_entity_poly.entity_id
_entity_poly.type
_entity_poly.pdbx_seq_one_letter_code
_entity_poly.pdbx_strand_id
1 'polypeptide(L)'
;PGSNALATAKNITDTMAQLKTTFPKGLDYNIGYNPTEFIAQSVHELIKTIYEAMALVVIVVLVFLQGWRPAIIPIIAIPVSLVGTFAVMAALGFSINNLTLFGLVLAVGIVVDDAIVVVENVERHLEHGMSRREAALKTMEEVGGAL
;
A
#
# COMPACT_ATOMS: atom_id res chain seq x y z
N PRO A 1 22.79 -12.74 7.47
CA PRO A 1 21.49 -12.22 7.97
C PRO A 1 21.13 -10.93 7.21
N GLY A 2 20.03 -10.92 6.44
CA GLY A 2 19.64 -9.76 5.62
C GLY A 2 19.62 -9.97 4.10
N SER A 3 19.85 -11.19 3.61
CA SER A 3 19.64 -11.52 2.19
C SER A 3 18.15 -11.72 1.89
N ASN A 4 17.67 -11.22 0.74
CA ASN A 4 16.29 -11.44 0.31
C ASN A 4 16.05 -12.92 -0.02
N ALA A 5 15.29 -13.61 0.83
CA ALA A 5 15.02 -15.04 0.71
C ALA A 5 14.35 -15.41 -0.63
N LEU A 6 13.44 -14.57 -1.14
CA LEU A 6 12.77 -14.79 -2.43
C LEU A 6 13.76 -14.71 -3.59
N ALA A 7 14.65 -13.73 -3.57
CA ALA A 7 15.69 -13.57 -4.60
C ALA A 7 16.69 -14.72 -4.57
N THR A 8 17.14 -15.14 -3.38
CA THR A 8 18.04 -16.28 -3.23
C THR A 8 17.40 -17.58 -3.71
N ALA A 9 16.14 -17.84 -3.34
CA ALA A 9 15.44 -19.03 -3.79
C ALA A 9 15.28 -19.06 -5.31
N LYS A 10 14.90 -17.92 -5.92
CA LYS A 10 14.82 -17.80 -7.37
C LYS A 10 16.16 -18.12 -8.05
N ASN A 11 17.26 -17.57 -7.54
CA ASN A 11 18.60 -17.85 -8.08
C ASN A 11 18.98 -19.33 -7.97
N ILE A 12 18.61 -20.01 -6.88
CA ILE A 12 18.85 -21.44 -6.71
C ILE A 12 18.04 -22.23 -7.75
N THR A 13 16.75 -21.92 -7.93
CA THR A 13 15.89 -22.59 -8.91
C THR A 13 16.40 -22.37 -10.34
N ASP A 14 16.78 -21.15 -10.69
CA ASP A 14 17.33 -20.80 -12.00
C ASP A 14 18.66 -21.54 -12.27
N THR A 15 19.52 -21.64 -11.25
CA THR A 15 20.80 -22.38 -11.36
C THR A 15 20.57 -23.88 -11.52
N MET A 16 19.63 -24.46 -10.76
CA MET A 16 19.27 -25.88 -10.91
C MET A 16 18.68 -26.19 -12.28
N ALA A 17 17.87 -25.28 -12.84
CA ALA A 17 17.34 -25.40 -14.19
C ALA A 17 18.46 -25.36 -15.26
N GLN A 18 19.46 -24.50 -15.10
CA GLN A 18 20.63 -24.46 -15.99
C GLN A 18 21.44 -25.75 -15.89
N LEU A 19 21.74 -26.22 -14.67
CA LEU A 19 22.54 -27.43 -14.44
C LEU A 19 21.84 -28.70 -14.96
N LYS A 20 20.51 -28.74 -14.94
CA LYS A 20 19.72 -29.85 -15.50
C LYS A 20 20.05 -30.14 -16.97
N THR A 21 20.48 -29.15 -17.74
CA THR A 21 20.89 -29.36 -19.15
C THR A 21 22.12 -30.24 -19.31
N THR A 22 22.96 -30.31 -18.27
CA THR A 22 24.20 -31.11 -18.23
C THR A 22 24.01 -32.45 -17.52
N PHE A 23 22.78 -32.76 -17.06
CA PHE A 23 22.54 -33.98 -16.29
C PHE A 23 22.66 -35.24 -17.16
N PRO A 24 23.20 -36.35 -16.60
CA PRO A 24 23.15 -37.65 -17.24
C PRO A 24 21.72 -38.07 -17.55
N LYS A 25 21.51 -38.85 -18.62
CA LYS A 25 20.19 -39.38 -18.96
C LYS A 25 19.62 -40.19 -17.80
N GLY A 26 18.43 -39.81 -17.33
CA GLY A 26 17.73 -40.46 -16.21
C GLY A 26 17.89 -39.79 -14.85
N LEU A 27 18.71 -38.75 -14.72
CA LEU A 27 18.81 -37.94 -13.51
C LEU A 27 17.86 -36.73 -13.60
N ASP A 28 16.99 -36.56 -12.62
CA ASP A 28 16.14 -35.37 -12.46
C ASP A 28 16.25 -34.81 -11.02
N TYR A 29 15.84 -33.56 -10.85
CA TYR A 29 15.77 -32.91 -9.54
C TYR A 29 14.32 -32.55 -9.19
N ASN A 30 14.03 -32.56 -7.90
CA ASN A 30 12.78 -32.03 -7.36
C ASN A 30 13.10 -31.21 -6.10
N ILE A 31 12.49 -30.03 -5.99
CA ILE A 31 12.59 -29.20 -4.78
C ILE A 31 11.42 -29.59 -3.88
N GLY A 32 11.64 -30.54 -2.97
CA GLY A 32 10.57 -31.07 -2.11
C GLY A 32 10.08 -30.12 -1.01
N TYR A 33 10.84 -29.06 -0.69
CA TYR A 33 10.46 -28.06 0.30
C TYR A 33 11.05 -26.70 -0.05
N ASN A 34 10.18 -25.73 -0.35
CA ASN A 34 10.56 -24.35 -0.59
C ASN A 34 9.64 -23.39 0.20
N PRO A 35 10.05 -22.93 1.40
CA PRO A 35 9.22 -22.03 2.20
C PRO A 35 9.03 -20.66 1.54
N THR A 36 9.84 -20.30 0.55
CA THR A 36 9.70 -19.02 -0.17
C THR A 36 8.53 -19.00 -1.13
N GLU A 37 8.01 -20.16 -1.57
CA GLU A 37 6.79 -20.21 -2.37
C GLU A 37 5.58 -19.70 -1.59
N PHE A 38 5.46 -20.13 -0.33
CA PHE A 38 4.42 -19.64 0.56
C PHE A 38 4.54 -18.14 0.81
N ILE A 39 5.77 -17.64 1.01
CA ILE A 39 6.03 -16.21 1.17
C ILE A 39 5.67 -15.44 -0.11
N ALA A 40 6.05 -15.95 -1.28
CA ALA A 40 5.74 -15.32 -2.58
C ALA A 40 4.22 -15.25 -2.82
N GLN A 41 3.52 -16.35 -2.55
CA GLN A 41 2.05 -16.39 -2.63
C GLN A 41 1.40 -15.42 -1.64
N SER A 42 1.89 -15.37 -0.40
CA SER A 42 1.39 -14.44 0.62
C SER A 42 1.59 -12.97 0.21
N VAL A 43 2.75 -12.64 -0.38
CA VAL A 43 3.02 -11.30 -0.92
C VAL A 43 2.10 -10.98 -2.09
N HIS A 44 1.86 -11.95 -2.99
CA HIS A 44 0.96 -11.76 -4.11
C HIS A 44 -0.49 -11.51 -3.66
N GLU A 45 -1.00 -12.32 -2.72
CA GLU A 45 -2.31 -12.12 -2.12
C GLU A 45 -2.38 -10.78 -1.38
N LEU A 46 -1.36 -10.39 -0.62
CA LEU A 46 -1.30 -9.08 0.04
C LEU A 46 -1.41 -7.92 -0.96
N ILE A 47 -0.67 -7.98 -2.07
CA ILE A 47 -0.75 -6.97 -3.13
C ILE A 47 -2.16 -6.91 -3.71
N LYS A 48 -2.76 -8.07 -4.01
CA LYS A 48 -4.14 -8.16 -4.51
C LYS A 48 -5.13 -7.56 -3.51
N THR A 49 -5.03 -7.90 -2.23
CA THR A 49 -5.89 -7.34 -1.17
C THR A 49 -5.73 -5.82 -1.05
N ILE A 50 -4.52 -5.28 -1.20
CA ILE A 50 -4.31 -3.82 -1.22
C ILE A 50 -5.05 -3.18 -2.41
N TYR A 51 -4.99 -3.77 -3.60
CA TYR A 51 -5.74 -3.27 -4.76
C TYR A 51 -7.26 -3.36 -4.56
N GLU A 52 -7.75 -4.46 -4.01
CA GLU A 52 -9.18 -4.64 -3.69
C GLU A 52 -9.65 -3.63 -2.63
N ALA A 53 -8.87 -3.44 -1.56
CA ALA A 53 -9.14 -2.45 -0.52
C ALA A 53 -9.15 -1.03 -1.10
N MET A 54 -8.17 -0.67 -1.93
CA MET A 54 -8.12 0.63 -2.59
C MET A 54 -9.32 0.85 -3.50
N ALA A 55 -9.72 -0.15 -4.29
CA ALA A 55 -10.92 -0.07 -5.13
C ALA A 55 -12.19 0.12 -4.29
N LEU A 56 -12.33 -0.60 -3.17
CA LEU A 56 -13.45 -0.41 -2.25
C LEU A 56 -13.48 0.98 -1.63
N VAL A 57 -12.33 1.51 -1.19
CA VAL A 57 -12.23 2.88 -0.65
C VAL A 57 -12.63 3.89 -1.72
N VAL A 58 -12.16 3.75 -2.96
CA VAL A 58 -12.55 4.62 -4.08
C VAL A 58 -14.07 4.62 -4.27
N ILE A 59 -14.69 3.43 -4.27
CA ILE A 59 -16.14 3.29 -4.43
C ILE A 59 -16.88 4.00 -3.29
N VAL A 60 -16.48 3.74 -2.04
CA VAL A 60 -17.10 4.37 -0.86
C VAL A 60 -16.96 5.89 -0.94
N VAL A 61 -15.76 6.41 -1.18
CA VAL A 61 -15.50 7.85 -1.30
C VAL A 61 -16.31 8.48 -2.43
N LEU A 62 -16.43 7.83 -3.59
CA LEU A 62 -17.25 8.32 -4.70
C LEU A 62 -18.74 8.35 -4.37
N VAL A 63 -19.24 7.37 -3.62
CA VAL A 63 -20.64 7.33 -3.18
C VAL A 63 -20.95 8.44 -2.18
N PHE A 64 -20.03 8.71 -1.25
CA PHE A 64 -20.20 9.75 -0.22
C PHE A 64 -20.02 11.16 -0.78
N LEU A 65 -18.96 11.41 -1.55
CA LEU A 65 -18.65 12.75 -2.07
C LEU A 65 -19.39 13.10 -3.37
N GLN A 66 -20.01 12.11 -4.04
CA GLN A 66 -20.76 12.28 -5.31
C GLN A 66 -20.00 13.01 -6.43
N GLY A 67 -18.68 13.16 -6.31
CA GLY A 67 -17.83 13.94 -7.20
C GLY A 67 -16.48 13.26 -7.43
N TRP A 68 -16.07 13.16 -8.70
CA TRP A 68 -14.80 12.55 -9.07
C TRP A 68 -13.58 13.41 -8.67
N ARG A 69 -13.72 14.74 -8.64
CA ARG A 69 -12.61 15.65 -8.28
C ARG A 69 -12.23 15.57 -6.79
N PRO A 70 -13.18 15.63 -5.84
CA PRO A 70 -12.92 15.42 -4.41
C PRO A 70 -12.31 14.05 -4.12
N ALA A 71 -12.81 13.00 -4.78
CA ALA A 71 -12.37 11.63 -4.56
C ALA A 71 -10.89 11.38 -4.90
N ILE A 72 -10.30 12.15 -5.82
CA ILE A 72 -8.87 12.02 -6.18
C ILE A 72 -7.94 12.29 -4.99
N ILE A 73 -8.35 13.16 -4.05
CA ILE A 73 -7.49 13.59 -2.95
C ILE A 73 -7.17 12.40 -2.01
N PRO A 74 -8.15 11.68 -1.44
CA PRO A 74 -7.88 10.46 -0.66
C PRO A 74 -7.15 9.37 -1.48
N ILE A 75 -7.49 9.21 -2.76
CA ILE A 75 -6.88 8.19 -3.64
C ILE A 75 -5.36 8.38 -3.77
N ILE A 76 -4.90 9.63 -3.83
CA ILE A 76 -3.46 9.95 -3.90
C ILE A 76 -2.82 9.93 -2.51
N ALA A 77 -3.56 10.32 -1.46
CA ALA A 77 -3.04 10.36 -0.09
C ALA A 77 -2.55 8.98 0.39
N ILE A 78 -3.29 7.91 0.09
CA ILE A 78 -2.94 6.52 0.49
C ILE A 78 -1.57 6.04 -0.06
N PRO A 79 -1.31 6.05 -1.38
CA PRO A 79 -0.02 5.59 -1.90
C PRO A 79 1.14 6.49 -1.46
N VAL A 80 0.91 7.80 -1.34
CA VAL A 80 1.95 8.73 -0.87
C VAL A 80 2.32 8.45 0.59
N SER A 81 1.34 8.21 1.46
CA SER A 81 1.60 7.89 2.87
C SER A 81 2.34 6.56 3.01
N LEU A 82 1.94 5.52 2.27
CA LEU A 82 2.62 4.21 2.28
C LEU A 82 4.07 4.32 1.83
N VAL A 83 4.34 5.02 0.72
CA VAL A 83 5.71 5.25 0.23
C VAL A 83 6.54 6.00 1.28
N GLY A 84 5.96 7.04 1.91
CA GLY A 84 6.60 7.78 2.99
C GLY A 84 6.93 6.90 4.19
N THR A 85 5.98 6.09 4.65
CA THR A 85 6.18 5.15 5.77
C THR A 85 7.29 4.15 5.44
N PHE A 86 7.27 3.53 4.26
CA PHE A 86 8.31 2.58 3.86
C PHE A 86 9.69 3.23 3.73
N ALA A 87 9.77 4.46 3.22
CA ALA A 87 11.03 5.21 3.14
C ALA A 87 11.63 5.47 4.53
N VAL A 88 10.81 5.91 5.49
CA VAL A 88 11.25 6.14 6.88
C VAL A 88 11.62 4.83 7.58
N MET A 89 10.81 3.78 7.39
CA MET A 89 11.12 2.46 7.92
C MET A 89 12.46 1.92 7.40
N ALA A 90 12.71 2.07 6.10
CA ALA A 90 13.97 1.67 5.49
C ALA A 90 15.15 2.48 6.05
N ALA A 91 14.99 3.80 6.22
CA ALA A 91 16.01 4.67 6.80
C ALA A 91 16.36 4.31 8.26
N LEU A 92 15.36 3.84 9.03
CA LEU A 92 15.54 3.39 10.42
C LEU A 92 15.95 1.92 10.54
N GLY A 93 16.04 1.18 9.42
CA GLY A 93 16.40 -0.24 9.41
C GLY A 93 15.30 -1.17 9.93
N PHE A 94 14.04 -0.73 9.93
CA PHE A 94 12.91 -1.59 10.27
C PHE A 94 12.63 -2.60 9.16
N SER A 95 12.23 -3.82 9.56
CA SER A 95 11.82 -4.88 8.63
C SER A 95 10.30 -4.93 8.50
N ILE A 96 9.82 -5.39 7.35
CA ILE A 96 8.39 -5.71 7.16
C ILE A 96 8.13 -7.06 7.83
N ASN A 97 7.24 -7.05 8.82
CA ASN A 97 6.75 -8.20 9.56
C ASN A 97 5.28 -7.99 9.97
N ASN A 98 4.67 -9.00 10.57
CA ASN A 98 3.24 -8.96 10.92
C ASN A 98 2.85 -7.77 11.83
N LEU A 99 3.71 -7.35 12.77
CA LEU A 99 3.43 -6.19 13.62
C LEU A 99 3.43 -4.89 12.81
N THR A 100 4.41 -4.71 11.92
CA THR A 100 4.47 -3.52 11.05
C THR A 100 3.31 -3.50 10.05
N LEU A 101 2.86 -4.67 9.57
CA LEU A 101 1.69 -4.77 8.69
C LEU A 101 0.40 -4.39 9.42
N PHE A 102 0.20 -4.83 10.66
CA PHE A 102 -0.93 -4.37 11.46
C PHE A 102 -0.90 -2.86 11.70
N GLY A 103 0.28 -2.31 12.01
CA GLY A 103 0.46 -0.86 12.15
C GLY A 103 0.12 -0.10 10.86
N LEU A 104 0.56 -0.60 9.71
CA LEU A 104 0.23 -0.03 8.39
C LEU A 104 -1.28 -0.04 8.12
N VAL A 105 -1.98 -1.14 8.41
CA VAL A 105 -3.44 -1.23 8.22
C VAL A 105 -4.17 -0.19 9.06
N LEU A 106 -3.80 -0.03 10.35
CA LEU A 106 -4.39 0.99 11.22
C LEU A 106 -4.07 2.41 10.73
N ALA A 107 -2.83 2.66 10.34
CA ALA A 107 -2.38 3.97 9.87
C ALA A 107 -3.09 4.39 8.58
N VAL A 108 -3.34 3.46 7.65
CA VAL A 108 -4.10 3.75 6.42
C VAL A 108 -5.51 4.23 6.75
N GLY A 109 -6.19 3.63 7.74
CA GLY A 109 -7.51 4.07 8.17
C GLY A 109 -7.52 5.51 8.67
N ILE A 110 -6.53 5.88 9.49
CA ILE A 110 -6.38 7.24 10.05
C ILE A 110 -6.12 8.25 8.92
N VAL A 111 -5.15 7.98 8.04
CA VAL A 111 -4.79 8.90 6.95
C VAL A 111 -5.95 9.13 5.98
N VAL A 112 -6.76 8.10 5.74
CA VAL A 112 -7.94 8.21 4.87
C VAL A 112 -9.03 9.05 5.52
N ASP A 113 -9.29 8.85 6.81
CA ASP A 113 -10.28 9.62 7.56
C ASP A 113 -9.93 11.11 7.53
N ASP A 114 -8.68 11.46 7.83
CA ASP A 114 -8.16 12.82 7.77
C ASP A 114 -8.36 13.45 6.38
N ALA A 115 -8.02 12.71 5.31
CA ALA A 115 -8.17 13.18 3.95
C ALA A 115 -9.64 13.39 3.56
N ILE A 116 -10.55 12.52 4.01
CA ILE A 116 -11.99 12.66 3.75
C ILE A 116 -12.54 13.88 4.49
N VAL A 117 -12.25 14.04 5.77
CA VAL A 117 -12.74 15.15 6.61
C VAL A 117 -12.31 16.50 6.05
N VAL A 118 -11.05 16.63 5.60
CA VAL A 118 -10.56 17.86 4.97
C VAL A 118 -11.32 18.16 3.68
N VAL A 119 -11.50 17.17 2.81
CA VAL A 119 -12.15 17.36 1.51
C VAL A 119 -13.64 17.69 1.67
N GLU A 120 -14.33 16.99 2.55
CA GLU A 120 -15.73 17.24 2.87
C GLU A 120 -15.92 18.67 3.40
N ASN A 121 -15.05 19.13 4.29
CA ASN A 121 -15.15 20.48 4.82
C ASN A 121 -14.82 21.55 3.77
N VAL A 122 -13.90 21.29 2.83
CA VAL A 122 -13.65 22.19 1.69
C VAL A 122 -14.89 22.27 0.81
N GLU A 123 -15.51 21.13 0.46
CA GLU A 123 -16.74 21.13 -0.35
C GLU A 123 -17.87 21.86 0.34
N ARG A 124 -18.04 21.65 1.65
CA ARG A 124 -19.02 22.38 2.45
C ARG A 124 -18.83 23.90 2.31
N HIS A 125 -17.60 24.42 2.39
CA HIS A 125 -17.36 25.87 2.24
C HIS A 125 -17.54 26.36 0.80
N LEU A 126 -17.25 25.52 -0.20
CA LEU A 126 -17.53 25.83 -1.61
C LEU A 126 -19.04 25.95 -1.88
N GLU A 127 -19.87 25.09 -1.28
CA GLU A 127 -21.33 25.17 -1.37
C GLU A 127 -21.90 26.44 -0.72
N HIS A 128 -21.24 26.95 0.33
CA HIS A 128 -21.56 28.25 0.95
C HIS A 128 -21.08 29.45 0.11
N GLY A 129 -20.51 29.22 -1.08
CA GLY A 129 -20.14 30.27 -2.02
C GLY A 129 -18.74 30.86 -1.84
N MET A 130 -17.89 30.26 -0.99
CA MET A 130 -16.50 30.70 -0.85
C MET A 130 -15.69 30.38 -2.11
N SER A 131 -14.66 31.18 -2.38
CA SER A 131 -13.69 30.83 -3.44
C SER A 131 -12.86 29.61 -3.01
N ARG A 132 -12.35 28.83 -3.97
CA ARG A 132 -11.55 27.60 -3.69
C ARG A 132 -10.39 27.83 -2.72
N ARG A 133 -9.74 28.99 -2.82
CA ARG A 133 -8.62 29.34 -1.95
C ARG A 133 -9.10 29.65 -0.53
N GLU A 134 -10.17 30.43 -0.39
CA GLU A 134 -10.74 30.78 0.91
C GLU A 134 -11.31 29.55 1.61
N ALA A 135 -12.03 28.68 0.88
CA ALA A 135 -12.55 27.42 1.39
C ALA A 135 -11.43 26.55 1.96
N ALA A 136 -10.33 26.36 1.19
CA ALA A 136 -9.19 25.58 1.66
C ALA A 136 -8.52 26.18 2.90
N LEU A 137 -8.33 27.51 2.94
CA LEU A 137 -7.76 28.18 4.11
C LEU A 137 -8.66 28.06 5.34
N LYS A 138 -9.96 28.28 5.17
CA LYS A 138 -10.95 28.20 6.25
C LYS A 138 -11.07 26.79 6.80
N THR A 139 -11.05 25.78 5.91
CA THR A 139 -10.98 24.39 6.32
C THR A 139 -9.78 24.13 7.22
N MET A 140 -8.58 24.55 6.82
CA MET A 140 -7.38 24.31 7.62
C MET A 140 -7.41 25.02 8.98
N GLU A 141 -8.08 26.16 9.12
CA GLU A 141 -8.32 26.79 10.43
C GLU A 141 -9.24 25.97 11.34
N GLU A 142 -10.22 25.27 10.77
CA GLU A 142 -11.25 24.54 11.52
C GLU A 142 -10.82 23.13 11.91
N VAL A 143 -10.20 22.39 10.98
CA VAL A 143 -9.79 21.00 11.21
C VAL A 143 -8.31 20.85 11.51
N GLY A 144 -7.46 21.84 11.23
CA GLY A 144 -6.01 21.72 11.44
C GLY A 144 -5.55 21.56 12.89
N GLY A 145 -6.40 21.90 13.87
CA GLY A 145 -6.13 21.63 15.29
C GLY A 145 -6.77 20.33 15.82
N ALA A 146 -7.64 19.71 15.02
CA ALA A 146 -8.33 18.46 15.35
C ALA A 146 -7.66 17.22 14.72
N LEU A 147 -6.85 17.44 13.67
CA LEU A 147 -5.96 16.48 13.02
C LEU A 147 -4.57 16.51 13.67
#